data_AF-A0A973CNY8-F1
#
_entry.id   AF-A0A973CNY8-F1
#
_cell.length_a   1.000
_cell.length_b   1.000
_cell.length_c   1.000
_cell.angle_alpha   90.00
_cell.angle_beta   90.00
_cell.angle_gamma   90.00
#
_symmetry.space_group_name_H-M   'P 1'
#
loop_
_entity.id
_entity.type
_entity.pdbx_description
1 polymer ?
#
loop_
_entity_poly.entity_id
_entity_poly.type
_entity_poly.pdbx_seq_one_letter_code
_entity_poly.pdbx_strand_id
1 'polypeptide(L)' 'MSISEINKMASKEKLQTMELLWDSLCHDNQEMDSPEWHGKLLAERKNKIESGTAKFLTLDELRKAHS' A
#
# COMPACT_ATOMS: atom_id res chain seq x y z
N MET A 1 -2.21 -11.76 -18.75
CA MET A 1 -1.90 -12.78 -17.72
C MET A 1 -3.18 -13.06 -16.95
N SER A 2 -3.55 -14.33 -16.80
CA SER A 2 -4.74 -14.79 -16.10
C SER A 2 -4.38 -15.40 -14.75
N ILE A 3 -5.33 -15.43 -13.82
CA ILE A 3 -5.15 -16.05 -12.50
C ILE A 3 -4.75 -17.53 -12.65
N SER A 4 -5.29 -18.21 -13.65
CA SER A 4 -4.95 -19.61 -13.96
C SER A 4 -3.49 -19.80 -14.39
N GLU A 5 -2.88 -18.80 -15.04
CA GLU A 5 -1.45 -18.83 -15.41
C GLU A 5 -0.57 -18.52 -14.20
N ILE A 6 -0.95 -17.53 -13.39
CA ILE A 6 -0.24 -17.19 -12.15
C ILE A 6 -0.23 -18.38 -11.19
N ASN A 7 -1.35 -19.11 -11.08
CA ASN A 7 -1.45 -20.26 -10.19
C ASN A 7 -0.49 -21.40 -10.53
N LYS A 8 -0.01 -21.49 -11.77
CA LYS A 8 0.98 -22.50 -12.20
C LYS A 8 2.42 -22.13 -11.84
N MET A 9 2.68 -20.87 -11.49
CA MET A 9 4.01 -20.39 -11.11
C MET A 9 4.40 -20.90 -9.72
N ALA A 10 5.68 -21.21 -9.55
CA ALA A 10 6.27 -21.41 -8.23
C ALA A 10 6.24 -20.10 -7.42
N SER A 11 6.29 -20.20 -6.09
CA SER A 11 6.21 -19.02 -5.21
C SER A 11 7.29 -17.97 -5.52
N LYS A 12 8.51 -18.40 -5.87
CA LYS A 12 9.60 -17.51 -6.29
C LYS A 12 9.25 -16.73 -7.56
N GLU A 13 8.70 -17.40 -8.55
CA GLU A 13 8.33 -16.80 -9.84
C GLU A 13 7.18 -15.80 -9.67
N LYS A 14 6.22 -16.09 -8.77
CA LYS A 14 5.15 -15.15 -8.40
C LYS A 14 5.71 -13.88 -7.80
N LEU A 15 6.65 -14.00 -6.86
CA LEU A 15 7.29 -12.85 -6.21
C LEU A 15 8.09 -12.01 -7.21
N GLN A 16 8.90 -12.64 -8.06
CA GLN A 16 9.64 -11.94 -9.11
C GLN A 16 8.70 -11.24 -10.10
N THR A 17 7.60 -11.90 -10.47
CA THR A 17 6.58 -11.29 -11.34
C THR A 17 5.93 -10.08 -10.67
N MET A 18 5.63 -10.17 -9.37
CA MET A 18 5.08 -9.05 -8.58
C MET A 18 6.06 -7.87 -8.52
N GLU A 19 7.36 -8.13 -8.33
CA GLU A 19 8.39 -7.09 -8.31
C GLU A 19 8.52 -6.39 -9.67
N LEU A 20 8.53 -7.14 -10.77
CA LEU A 20 8.60 -6.58 -12.13
C LEU A 20 7.35 -5.77 -12.48
N LEU A 21 6.16 -6.24 -12.08
CA LEU A 21 4.91 -5.50 -12.26
C LEU A 21 4.93 -4.20 -11.45
N TRP A 22 5.41 -4.25 -10.21
CA TRP A 22 5.54 -3.08 -9.35
C TRP A 22 6.51 -2.05 -9.95
N ASP A 23 7.67 -2.51 -10.40
CA ASP A 23 8.68 -1.66 -11.07
C ASP A 23 8.10 -0.99 -12.32
N SER A 24 7.38 -1.75 -13.15
CA SER A 24 6.69 -1.21 -14.33
C SER A 24 5.66 -0.14 -13.96
N LEU A 25 4.84 -0.37 -12.94
CA LEU A 25 3.81 0.57 -12.49
C LEU A 25 4.40 1.86 -11.89
N CYS A 26 5.56 1.77 -11.25
CA CYS A 26 6.24 2.94 -10.70
C CYS A 26 6.91 3.81 -11.79
N HIS A 27 7.32 3.20 -12.90
CA HIS A 27 7.98 3.90 -14.01
C HIS A 27 7.04 4.30 -15.15
N ASP A 28 5.81 3.76 -15.17
CA ASP A 28 4.75 4.26 -16.04
C ASP A 28 4.26 5.62 -15.53
N ASN A 29 4.53 6.68 -16.30
CA ASN A 29 4.08 8.05 -16.01
C ASN A 29 2.56 8.25 -16.20
N GLN A 30 1.75 7.19 -16.14
CA GLN A 30 0.32 7.37 -16.00
C GLN A 30 0.06 7.89 -14.59
N GLU A 31 0.04 9.21 -14.45
CA GLU A 31 -0.50 9.87 -13.28
C GLU A 31 -1.96 9.42 -13.12
N MET A 32 -2.18 8.42 -12.27
CA MET A 32 -3.50 8.07 -11.82
C MET A 32 -3.92 9.12 -10.81
N ASP A 33 -4.96 9.88 -11.13
CA ASP A 33 -5.55 10.80 -10.19
C ASP A 33 -5.93 10.04 -8.91
N SER A 34 -5.51 10.58 -7.77
CA SER A 34 -5.98 10.08 -6.48
C SER A 34 -7.51 10.15 -6.45
N PRO A 35 -8.20 9.14 -5.88
CA PRO A 35 -9.64 9.20 -5.73
C PRO A 35 -10.08 10.46 -4.98
N GLU A 36 -11.26 11.00 -5.31
CA GLU A 36 -11.78 12.24 -4.71
C GLU A 36 -11.84 12.20 -3.17
N TRP A 37 -12.07 11.01 -2.59
CA TRP A 37 -12.11 10.82 -1.15
C TRP A 37 -10.73 10.89 -0.48
N HIS A 38 -9.64 10.65 -1.22
CA HIS A 38 -8.29 10.50 -0.67
C HIS A 38 -7.84 11.79 0.03
N GLY A 39 -8.04 12.95 -0.61
CA GLY A 39 -7.72 14.24 -0.03
C GLY A 39 -8.50 14.54 1.25
N LYS A 40 -9.81 14.19 1.27
CA LYS A 40 -10.67 14.39 2.45
C LYS A 40 -10.15 13.58 3.64
N LEU A 41 -9.79 12.31 3.43
CA LEU A 41 -9.25 11.45 4.48
C LEU A 41 -7.89 11.93 5.00
N LEU A 42 -7.01 12.40 4.11
CA LEU A 42 -5.70 12.95 4.51
C LEU A 42 -5.87 14.22 5.35
N ALA A 43 -6.80 15.10 4.99
CA ALA A 43 -7.12 16.30 5.76
C ALA A 43 -7.64 15.96 7.15
N GLU A 44 -8.55 14.99 7.27
CA GLU A 44 -9.05 14.52 8.58
C GLU A 44 -7.93 13.95 9.46
N ARG A 45 -7.04 13.13 8.87
CA ARG A 45 -5.89 12.57 9.60
C ARG A 45 -4.92 13.66 10.04
N LYS A 46 -4.64 14.64 9.18
CA LYS A 46 -3.79 15.79 9.50
C LYS A 46 -4.37 16.61 10.65
N ASN A 47 -5.67 16.91 10.62
CA ASN A 47 -6.35 17.63 11.71
C ASN A 47 -6.25 16.88 13.05
N LYS A 48 -6.34 15.55 13.05
CA LYS A 48 -6.15 14.75 14.28
C LYS A 48 -4.74 14.89 14.85
N ILE A 49 -3.73 14.95 13.99
CA ILE A 49 -2.33 15.14 14.40
C ILE A 49 -2.16 16.54 14.98
N GLU A 50 -2.61 17.58 14.27
CA GLU A 50 -2.48 18.98 14.69
C GLU A 50 -3.26 19.30 15.97
N SER A 51 -4.42 18.69 16.17
CA SER A 51 -5.21 18.80 17.40
C SER A 51 -4.67 17.96 18.58
N GLY A 52 -3.60 17.17 18.37
CA GLY A 52 -3.06 16.27 19.39
C GLY A 52 -3.97 15.08 19.74
N THR A 53 -5.00 14.81 18.94
CA THR A 53 -5.96 13.70 19.15
C THR A 53 -5.58 12.43 18.40
N ALA A 54 -4.56 12.49 17.55
CA ALA A 54 -4.01 11.32 16.87
C ALA A 54 -3.37 10.36 17.86
N LYS A 55 -3.66 9.06 17.69
CA LYS A 55 -2.96 7.99 18.39
C LYS A 55 -1.82 7.49 17.52
N PHE A 56 -0.63 7.44 18.09
CA PHE A 56 0.55 6.86 17.47
C PHE A 56 0.88 5.54 18.13
N LEU A 57 1.41 4.61 17.34
CA LEU A 57 1.94 3.36 17.83
C LEU A 57 3.43 3.35 17.50
N THR A 58 4.23 2.95 18.48
CA THR A 58 5.62 2.55 18.25
C THR A 58 5.65 1.26 17.42
N LEU A 59 6.77 0.98 16.75
CA LEU A 59 6.94 -0.26 16.00
C LEU A 59 6.82 -1.50 16.92
N ASP A 60 7.24 -1.39 18.17
CA ASP A 60 7.09 -2.45 19.16
C ASP A 60 5.63 -2.73 19.54
N GLU A 61 4.83 -1.68 19.73
CA GLU A 61 3.38 -1.82 19.97
C GLU A 61 2.67 -2.41 18.75
N LEU A 62 3.02 -1.96 17.54
CA LEU A 62 2.48 -2.50 16.29
C LEU A 62 2.78 -4.00 16.15
N ARG A 63 4.03 -4.40 16.40
CA ARG A 63 4.44 -5.81 16.32
C ARG A 63 3.62 -6.68 17.27
N LYS A 64 3.41 -6.23 18.52
CA LYS A 64 2.62 -6.98 19.52
C LYS A 64 1.14 -7.09 19.18
N ALA A 65 0.58 -6.14 18.44
CA ALA A 65 -0.84 -6.15 18.06
C ALA A 65 -1.17 -7.14 16.92
N HIS A 66 -0.16 -7.59 16.18
CA HIS A 66 -0.31 -8.41 14.96
C HIS A 66 0.55 -9.69 14.95
N SER A 67 1.16 -10.05 16.08
CA SER A 67 1.88 -11.30 16.33
C SER A 67 1.05 -12.27 17.15
#